data_AF-A0A0V8A0V9-F1
#
_entry.id   AF-A0A0V8A0V9-F1
#
_cell.length_a   1.000
_cell.length_b   1.000
_cell.length_c   1.000
_cell.angle_alpha   90.00
_cell.angle_beta   90.00
_cell.angle_gamma   90.00
#
_symmetry.space_group_name_H-M   'P 1'
#
loop_
_entity.id
_entity.type
_entity.pdbx_description
1 polymer ?
#
loop_
_entity_poly.entity_id
_entity_poly.type
_entity_poly.pdbx_seq_one_letter_code
_entity_poly.pdbx_strand_id
1 'polypeptide(L)' 'MQSEDKFALLIIGLPIAGLLYSGLGIALMVNSSTVRHYPLISGGIFVLIPFLTAVFLWTRASAKAYKK' A
#
# COMPACT_ATOMS: atom_id res chain seq x y z
N MET A 1 -8.32 -16.33 17.44
CA MET A 1 -8.24 -14.87 17.20
C MET A 1 -9.63 -14.39 16.86
N GLN A 2 -10.25 -13.68 17.79
CA GLN A 2 -11.64 -13.22 17.70
C GLN A 2 -11.75 -12.10 16.65
N SER A 3 -12.97 -11.74 16.25
CA SER A 3 -13.21 -10.70 15.22
C SER A 3 -12.60 -9.35 15.61
N GLU A 4 -12.60 -9.05 16.91
CA GLU A 4 -12.14 -7.80 17.50
C GLU A 4 -10.61 -7.66 17.42
N ASP A 5 -9.88 -8.75 17.69
CA ASP A 5 -8.42 -8.80 17.56
C ASP A 5 -7.96 -8.50 16.12
N LYS A 6 -8.71 -9.01 15.13
CA LYS A 6 -8.41 -8.78 13.70
C LYS A 6 -8.65 -7.34 13.28
N PHE A 7 -9.71 -6.73 13.81
CA PHE A 7 -10.03 -5.34 13.53
C PHE A 7 -9.01 -4.39 14.17
N ALA A 8 -8.63 -4.65 15.43
CA ALA A 8 -7.57 -3.90 16.12
C ALA A 8 -6.22 -4.00 15.38
N LEU A 9 -5.86 -5.19 14.90
CA LEU A 9 -4.64 -5.39 14.12
C LEU A 9 -4.70 -4.67 12.76
N LEU A 10 -5.86 -4.55 12.14
CA LEU A 10 -6.03 -3.79 10.89
C LEU A 10 -5.86 -2.28 11.14
N ILE A 11 -6.47 -1.76 12.21
CA ILE A 11 -6.41 -0.34 12.57
C ILE A 11 -4.99 0.12 12.86
N ILE A 12 -4.17 -0.75 13.49
CA ILE A 12 -2.78 -0.43 13.83
C ILE A 12 -1.83 -0.79 12.68
N GLY A 13 -2.06 -1.92 12.02
CA GLY A 13 -1.20 -2.41 10.95
C GLY A 13 -1.24 -1.53 9.70
N LEU A 14 -2.41 -1.02 9.33
CA LEU A 14 -2.57 -0.17 8.14
C LEU A 14 -1.77 1.15 8.22
N PRO A 15 -1.83 1.96 9.29
CA PRO A 15 -1.04 3.18 9.40
C PRO A 15 0.47 2.89 9.51
N ILE A 16 0.88 1.82 10.20
CA ILE A 16 2.30 1.43 10.26
C ILE A 16 2.79 1.03 8.87
N ALA A 17 2.03 0.25 8.12
CA ALA A 17 2.37 -0.11 6.74
C ALA A 17 2.45 1.12 5.83
N GLY A 18 1.51 2.06 5.97
CA GLY A 18 1.53 3.33 5.25
C GLY A 18 2.77 4.18 5.58
N LEU A 19 3.15 4.23 6.86
CA LEU A 19 4.34 4.95 7.31
C LEU A 19 5.63 4.33 6.75
N LEU A 20 5.76 3.00 6.83
CA LEU A 20 6.90 2.27 6.27
C LEU A 20 7.02 2.48 4.75
N TYR A 21 5.89 2.40 4.05
CA TYR A 21 5.85 2.62 2.60
C TYR A 21 6.27 4.05 2.22
N SER A 22 5.73 5.04 2.93
CA SER A 22 6.04 6.46 2.70
C SER A 22 7.51 6.78 3.03
N GLY A 23 8.02 6.22 4.13
CA GLY A 23 9.42 6.31 4.52
C GLY A 23 10.35 5.70 3.49
N LEU A 24 9.97 4.56 2.88
CA LEU A 24 10.73 3.94 1.80
C LEU A 24 10.80 4.85 0.56
N GLY A 25 9.71 5.53 0.22
CA GLY A 25 9.69 6.49 -0.88
C GLY A 25 10.66 7.65 -0.66
N ILE A 26 10.67 8.22 0.55
CA ILE A 26 11.62 9.27 0.93
C ILE A 26 13.05 8.75 0.88
N ALA A 27 13.32 7.56 1.44
CA ALA A 27 14.65 6.96 1.42
C ALA A 27 15.18 6.73 0.00
N LEU A 28 14.33 6.25 -0.92
CA LEU A 28 14.68 6.08 -2.32
C LEU A 28 14.96 7.42 -3.02
N MET A 29 14.19 8.46 -2.71
CA MET A 29 14.39 9.80 -3.26
C MET A 29 15.72 10.41 -2.80
N VAL A 30 16.11 10.20 -1.53
CA VAL A 30 17.38 10.68 -0.99
C VAL A 30 18.58 9.94 -1.59
N ASN A 31 18.49 8.62 -1.70
CA ASN A 31 19.64 7.78 -2.04
C ASN A 31 19.81 7.53 -3.55
N SER A 32 18.77 7.71 -4.37
CA SER A 32 18.84 7.46 -5.81
C SER A 32 18.78 8.76 -6.61
N SER A 33 19.78 9.01 -7.45
CA SER A 33 19.74 10.10 -8.43
C SER A 33 18.72 9.83 -9.53
N THR A 34 18.54 8.56 -9.93
CA THR A 34 17.57 8.15 -10.95
C THR A 34 16.13 8.47 -10.54
N VAL A 35 15.77 8.24 -9.28
CA VAL A 35 14.43 8.56 -8.75
C VAL A 35 14.15 10.06 -8.84
N ARG A 36 15.16 10.89 -8.59
CA ARG A 36 15.11 12.36 -8.71
C ARG A 36 15.14 12.85 -10.16
N HIS A 37 15.80 12.11 -11.05
CA HIS A 37 15.91 12.46 -12.47
C HIS A 37 14.60 12.19 -13.23
N TYR A 38 13.83 11.18 -12.81
CA TYR A 38 12.53 10.81 -13.40
C TYR A 38 11.38 10.87 -12.37
N PRO A 39 11.09 12.03 -11.78
CA PRO A 39 10.17 12.16 -10.64
C PRO A 39 8.72 11.77 -10.98
N LEU A 40 8.29 12.01 -12.22
CA LEU A 40 6.94 11.63 -12.68
C LEU A 40 6.78 10.10 -12.80
N ILE A 41 7.80 9.42 -13.33
CA ILE A 41 7.78 7.97 -13.51
C ILE A 41 7.91 7.28 -12.15
N SER A 42 8.86 7.71 -11.32
CA SER A 42 9.09 7.14 -10.01
C SER A 42 7.90 7.37 -9.06
N GLY A 43 7.35 8.59 -9.05
CA GLY A 43 6.12 8.91 -8.32
C GLY A 43 4.91 8.12 -8.83
N GLY A 44 4.77 7.98 -10.15
CA GLY A 44 3.72 7.18 -10.77
C GLY A 44 3.75 5.72 -10.32
N ILE A 45 4.93 5.09 -10.32
CA ILE A 45 5.12 3.73 -9.81
C ILE A 45 4.74 3.67 -8.31
N PHE A 46 5.15 4.68 -7.53
CA PHE A 46 4.85 4.75 -6.10
C PHE A 46 3.35 4.89 -5.79
N VAL A 47 2.56 5.50 -6.66
CA VAL A 47 1.11 5.59 -6.51
C VAL A 47 0.42 4.31 -7.00
N LEU A 48 0.95 3.68 -8.04
CA LEU A 48 0.37 2.47 -8.62
C LEU A 48 0.41 1.29 -7.65
N ILE A 49 1.46 1.14 -6.84
CA ILE A 49 1.58 0.00 -5.91
C ILE A 49 0.41 -0.07 -4.91
N PRO A 50 0.13 0.97 -4.08
CA PRO A 50 -1.00 0.95 -3.14
C PRO A 50 -2.35 0.91 -3.86
N PHE A 51 -2.46 1.54 -5.04
CA PHE A 51 -3.69 1.52 -5.83
C PHE A 51 -4.02 0.12 -6.34
N LEU A 52 -3.06 -0.57 -6.97
CA LEU A 52 -3.25 -1.93 -7.49
C LEU A 52 -3.50 -2.93 -6.37
N THR A 53 -2.85 -2.77 -5.21
CA THR A 53 -3.15 -3.62 -4.04
C THR A 53 -4.56 -3.37 -3.51
N ALA A 54 -5.01 -2.12 -3.44
CA ALA A 54 -6.38 -1.80 -3.05
C ALA A 54 -7.41 -2.40 -4.02
N VAL A 55 -7.19 -2.24 -5.34
CA VAL A 55 -8.04 -2.84 -6.39
C VAL A 55 -8.07 -4.36 -6.25
N PHE A 56 -6.92 -5.00 -6.12
CA PHE A 56 -6.82 -6.46 -5.99
C PHE A 56 -7.54 -6.98 -4.74
N LEU A 57 -7.33 -6.33 -3.59
CA LEU A 57 -8.01 -6.69 -2.33
C LEU A 57 -9.52 -6.51 -2.46
N TRP A 58 -9.96 -5.40 -3.05
CA TRP A 58 -11.37 -5.13 -3.31
C TRP A 58 -11.99 -6.20 -4.21
N THR A 59 -11.38 -6.48 -5.37
CA THR A 59 -11.88 -7.49 -6.31
C THR A 59 -11.98 -8.88 -5.67
N ARG A 60 -10.98 -9.29 -4.87
CA ARG A 60 -11.03 -10.58 -4.16
C ARG A 60 -12.14 -10.60 -3.11
N ALA A 61 -12.31 -9.52 -2.35
CA ALA A 61 -13.38 -9.42 -1.36
C ALA A 61 -14.76 -9.44 -2.03
N SER A 62 -14.94 -8.69 -3.11
CA SER A 62 -16.16 -8.69 -3.92
C SER A 62 -16.47 -10.08 -4.47
N ALA A 63 -15.51 -10.75 -5.11
CA ALA A 63 -15.71 -12.09 -5.67
C ALA A 63 -16.10 -13.12 -4.59
N LYS A 64 -15.56 -12.99 -3.37
CA LYS A 64 -15.95 -13.84 -2.23
C LYS A 64 -17.38 -13.57 -1.76
N ALA A 65 -17.86 -12.33 -1.88
CA ALA A 65 -19.24 -11.97 -1.55
C ALA A 65 -20.26 -12.52 -2.57
N TYR A 66 -19.90 -12.59 -3.85
CA TYR A 66 -20.76 -13.16 -4.91
C TYR A 66 -20.78 -14.69 -4.98
N LYS A 67 -19.81 -15.37 -4.35
CA LYS A 67 -19.80 -16.83 -4.20
C LYS A 67 -20.64 -17.33 -3.01
N LYS A 68 -21.48 -16.47 -2.43
CA LYS A 68 -22.54 -16.88 -1.49
C LYS A 68 -23.74 -17.38 -2.25
#